data_AF-A0A5C5FVZ7-F1
#
_entry.id   AF-A0A5C5FVZ7-F1
#
_cell.length_a   1.000
_cell.length_b   1.000
_cell.length_c   1.000
_cell.angle_alpha   90.00
_cell.angle_beta   90.00
_cell.angle_gamma   90.00
#
_symmetry.space_group_name_H-M   'P 1'
#
loop_
_entity.id
_entity.type
_entity.pdbx_description
1 polymer ?
#
loop_
_entity_poly.entity_id
_entity_poly.type
_entity_poly.pdbx_seq_one_letter_code
_entity_poly.pdbx_strand_id
1 'polypeptide(L)'
;MSGETKRAFRDIVDEAKALGMTHFELETLRLAFAHASQHGGAAFLSIDIEMWERNKDLLLEFGWSSLEFVKSDESGEVEARRDTQHVVVRENLKKRNGKYSPDNRDNFGYGTSVRLAQPAIYRTLAALVSTLSAHQHLFVIFHDPRADLRALDQLGFDTARDWQTDLRQLGAAADDSTLEEGGKVWVVDTQRLFSAWLNRRSQIGLEKACAEVKVPTKREHLHNAANDAHYTLNLFERLMNRKRTPVPHSPLVLELDARAKAEAERKRKQAIVKDKRAAEQKEQQALKR
;
A
#
# COMPACT_ATOMS: atom_id res chain seq x y z
N MET A 1 28.89 17.15 -23.34
CA MET A 1 27.46 17.13 -22.96
C MET A 1 27.14 18.33 -22.06
N SER A 2 26.08 19.07 -22.36
CA SER A 2 25.65 20.20 -21.53
C SER A 2 25.17 19.73 -20.14
N GLY A 3 25.09 20.65 -19.17
CA GLY A 3 24.57 20.36 -17.83
C GLY A 3 23.12 19.84 -17.84
N GLU A 4 22.31 20.33 -18.78
CA GLU A 4 20.92 19.88 -18.99
C GLU A 4 20.84 18.42 -19.45
N THR A 5 21.68 18.01 -20.42
CA THR A 5 21.72 16.62 -20.89
C THR A 5 22.13 15.64 -19.78
N LYS A 6 23.07 16.04 -18.91
CA LYS A 6 23.50 15.22 -17.76
C LYS A 6 22.40 15.05 -16.71
N ARG A 7 21.63 16.12 -16.43
CA ARG A 7 20.50 16.06 -15.47
C ARG A 7 19.37 15.19 -16.02
N ALA A 8 18.96 15.41 -17.26
CA ALA A 8 17.91 14.61 -17.90
C ALA A 8 18.25 13.12 -17.92
N PHE A 9 19.50 12.76 -18.23
CA PHE A 9 19.95 11.36 -18.20
C PHE A 9 19.90 10.77 -16.79
N ARG A 10 20.30 11.52 -15.76
CA ARG A 10 20.21 11.06 -14.36
C ARG A 10 18.76 10.79 -13.95
N ASP A 11 17.85 11.70 -14.28
CA ASP A 11 16.43 11.56 -13.96
C ASP A 11 15.84 10.29 -14.62
N ILE A 12 16.20 10.01 -15.88
CA ILE A 12 15.81 8.77 -16.59
C ILE A 12 16.34 7.53 -15.87
N VAL A 13 17.62 7.53 -15.46
CA VAL A 13 18.23 6.39 -14.76
C VAL A 13 17.58 6.17 -13.40
N ASP A 14 17.30 7.23 -12.65
CA ASP A 14 16.66 7.14 -11.33
C ASP A 14 15.21 6.63 -11.44
N GLU A 15 14.48 7.07 -12.47
CA GLU A 15 13.14 6.55 -12.79
C GLU A 15 13.17 5.06 -13.17
N ALA A 16 14.09 4.66 -14.04
CA ALA A 16 14.26 3.27 -14.44
C ALA A 16 14.60 2.37 -13.24
N LYS A 17 15.48 2.83 -12.33
CA LYS A 17 15.79 2.11 -11.08
C LYS A 17 14.56 2.00 -10.18
N ALA A 18 13.81 3.07 -9.99
CA ALA A 18 12.60 3.06 -9.16
C ALA A 18 11.55 2.08 -9.72
N LEU A 19 11.33 2.09 -11.03
CA LEU A 19 10.44 1.12 -11.70
C LEU A 19 10.95 -0.31 -11.56
N GLY A 20 12.24 -0.54 -11.79
CA GLY A 20 12.87 -1.85 -11.60
C GLY A 20 12.67 -2.39 -10.18
N MET A 21 12.81 -1.53 -9.16
CA MET A 21 12.54 -1.87 -7.77
C MET A 21 11.08 -2.27 -7.54
N THR A 22 10.11 -1.51 -8.07
CA THR A 22 8.69 -1.87 -7.92
C THR A 22 8.33 -3.16 -8.65
N HIS A 23 8.96 -3.44 -9.81
CA HIS A 23 8.78 -4.69 -10.55
C HIS A 23 9.34 -5.89 -9.79
N PHE A 24 10.50 -5.73 -9.17
CA PHE A 24 11.06 -6.75 -8.29
C PHE A 24 10.07 -7.09 -7.16
N GLU A 25 9.54 -6.08 -6.45
CA GLU A 25 8.57 -6.29 -5.37
C GLU A 25 7.31 -7.04 -5.85
N LEU A 26 6.75 -6.65 -7.00
CA LEU A 26 5.59 -7.31 -7.59
C LEU A 26 5.88 -8.78 -7.90
N GLU A 27 7.02 -9.09 -8.53
CA GLU A 27 7.36 -10.48 -8.85
C GLU A 27 7.71 -11.32 -7.62
N THR A 28 8.39 -10.74 -6.64
CA THR A 28 8.65 -11.39 -5.34
C THR A 28 7.35 -11.80 -4.67
N LEU A 29 6.37 -10.89 -4.58
CA LEU A 29 5.08 -11.19 -3.96
C LEU A 29 4.24 -12.15 -4.80
N ARG A 30 4.32 -12.11 -6.13
CA ARG A 30 3.67 -13.10 -7.01
C ARG A 30 4.19 -14.50 -6.75
N LEU A 31 5.50 -14.66 -6.55
CA LEU A 31 6.10 -15.94 -6.18
C LEU A 31 5.66 -16.38 -4.78
N ALA A 32 5.73 -15.50 -3.79
CA ALA A 32 5.30 -15.81 -2.42
C ALA A 32 3.83 -16.21 -2.35
N PHE A 33 2.94 -15.46 -3.03
CA PHE A 33 1.51 -15.76 -3.09
C PHE A 33 1.23 -17.08 -3.82
N ALA A 34 1.89 -17.32 -4.96
CA ALA A 34 1.72 -18.58 -5.69
C ALA A 34 2.19 -19.78 -4.86
N HIS A 35 3.35 -19.67 -4.21
CA HIS A 35 3.85 -20.69 -3.29
C HIS A 35 2.86 -20.94 -2.15
N ALA A 36 2.41 -19.89 -1.47
CA ALA A 36 1.45 -19.99 -0.38
C ALA A 36 0.15 -20.66 -0.82
N SER A 37 -0.38 -20.31 -1.99
CA SER A 37 -1.60 -20.92 -2.51
C SER A 37 -1.49 -22.42 -2.84
N GLN A 38 -0.28 -22.91 -3.10
CA GLN A 38 0.00 -24.31 -3.47
C GLN A 38 0.50 -25.15 -2.30
N HIS A 39 1.18 -24.52 -1.33
CA HIS A 39 1.92 -25.22 -0.28
C HIS A 39 1.57 -24.73 1.13
N GLY A 40 0.77 -23.67 1.28
CA GLY A 40 0.55 -22.99 2.55
C GLY A 40 1.75 -22.16 2.99
N GLY A 41 1.75 -21.74 4.25
CA GLY A 41 2.92 -21.11 4.87
C GLY A 41 3.09 -19.63 4.55
N ALA A 42 1.98 -18.93 4.27
CA ALA A 42 1.95 -17.47 4.37
C ALA A 42 0.54 -16.95 4.68
N ALA A 43 0.52 -15.80 5.35
CA ALA A 43 -0.68 -15.01 5.58
C ALA A 43 -0.55 -13.61 4.97
N PHE A 44 -1.67 -13.08 4.50
CA PHE A 44 -1.80 -11.76 3.90
C PHE A 44 -2.85 -10.99 4.69
N LEU A 45 -2.47 -9.88 5.30
CA LEU A 45 -3.33 -9.07 6.17
C LEU A 45 -3.40 -7.64 5.62
N SER A 46 -4.50 -7.29 4.99
CA SER A 46 -4.75 -5.89 4.65
C SER A 46 -5.26 -5.11 5.87
N ILE A 47 -4.78 -3.88 6.04
CA ILE A 47 -5.24 -2.96 7.09
C ILE A 47 -5.51 -1.60 6.46
N ASP A 48 -6.57 -0.95 6.90
CA ASP A 48 -6.88 0.46 6.61
C ASP A 48 -7.38 1.13 7.90
N ILE A 49 -7.02 2.40 8.09
CA ILE A 49 -7.33 3.16 9.30
C ILE A 49 -7.91 4.53 8.92
N GLU A 50 -9.11 4.81 9.38
CA GLU A 50 -9.72 6.13 9.24
C GLU A 50 -9.39 7.01 10.44
N MET A 51 -8.98 8.24 10.15
CA MET A 51 -8.67 9.29 11.12
C MET A 51 -9.64 10.45 10.96
N TRP A 52 -9.79 11.27 12.00
CA TRP A 52 -10.64 12.44 11.91
C TRP A 52 -10.02 13.50 10.99
N GLU A 53 -10.78 13.92 9.99
CA GLU A 53 -10.35 14.85 8.95
C GLU A 53 -9.86 16.23 9.49
N ARG A 54 -10.22 16.58 10.74
CA ARG A 54 -9.80 17.84 11.39
C ARG A 54 -8.65 17.67 12.37
N ASN A 55 -8.39 16.46 12.84
CA ASN A 55 -7.22 16.14 13.65
C ASN A 55 -6.85 14.67 13.42
N LYS A 56 -5.74 14.47 12.71
CA LYS A 56 -5.28 13.12 12.31
C LYS A 56 -4.77 12.29 13.49
N ASP A 57 -4.55 12.91 14.65
CA ASP A 57 -4.22 12.21 15.89
C ASP A 57 -5.46 11.57 16.54
N LEU A 58 -6.67 11.80 16.01
CA LEU A 58 -7.88 11.13 16.49
C LEU A 58 -8.27 9.99 15.56
N LEU A 59 -7.89 8.77 15.96
CA LEU A 59 -8.23 7.53 15.27
C LEU A 59 -9.73 7.25 15.41
N LEU A 60 -10.39 6.91 14.31
CA LEU A 60 -11.83 6.72 14.25
C LEU A 60 -12.21 5.25 14.05
N GLU A 61 -11.59 4.60 13.07
CA GLU A 61 -11.96 3.25 12.64
C GLU A 61 -10.72 2.47 12.25
N PHE A 62 -10.74 1.17 12.53
CA PHE A 62 -9.75 0.20 12.08
C PHE A 62 -10.48 -0.87 11.30
N GLY A 63 -9.97 -1.16 10.12
CA GLY A 63 -10.44 -2.24 9.29
C GLY A 63 -9.30 -3.16 8.93
N TRP A 64 -9.57 -4.45 8.94
CA TRP A 64 -8.63 -5.41 8.40
C TRP A 64 -9.34 -6.57 7.72
N SER A 65 -8.66 -7.13 6.72
CA SER A 65 -9.08 -8.33 6.02
C SER A 65 -7.87 -9.25 5.84
N SER A 66 -8.01 -10.51 6.25
CA SER A 66 -6.95 -11.51 6.19
C SER A 66 -7.25 -12.59 5.16
N LEU A 67 -6.20 -13.11 4.56
CA LEU A 67 -6.18 -14.32 3.75
C LEU A 67 -4.99 -15.17 4.21
N GLU A 68 -5.28 -16.34 4.77
CA GLU A 68 -4.28 -17.29 5.23
C GLU A 68 -4.36 -18.57 4.39
N PHE A 69 -3.20 -19.08 3.97
CA PHE A 69 -3.11 -20.37 3.30
C PHE A 69 -2.55 -21.41 4.27
N VAL A 70 -3.43 -22.28 4.76
CA VAL A 70 -3.10 -23.31 5.75
C VAL A 70 -3.06 -24.67 5.07
N LYS A 71 -1.96 -25.40 5.23
CA LYS A 71 -1.87 -26.78 4.76
C LYS A 71 -2.44 -27.70 5.83
N SER A 72 -3.40 -28.55 5.46
CA SER A 72 -3.93 -29.59 6.34
C SER A 72 -2.91 -30.69 6.54
N ASP A 73 -2.61 -31.04 7.78
CA ASP A 73 -1.73 -32.16 8.11
C ASP A 73 -2.35 -33.52 7.73
N GLU A 74 -3.69 -33.60 7.72
CA GLU A 74 -4.42 -34.84 7.44
C GLU A 74 -4.56 -35.11 5.94
N SER A 75 -4.96 -34.10 5.16
CA SER A 75 -5.22 -34.27 3.71
C SER A 75 -4.04 -33.82 2.84
N GLY A 76 -3.10 -33.05 3.38
CA GLY A 76 -2.03 -32.38 2.62
C GLY A 76 -2.53 -31.25 1.71
N GLU A 77 -3.85 -30.99 1.66
CA GLU A 77 -4.45 -29.94 0.86
C GLU A 77 -4.29 -28.57 1.52
N VAL A 78 -4.23 -27.52 0.70
CA VAL A 78 -4.15 -26.13 1.17
C VAL A 78 -5.54 -25.51 1.20
N GLU A 79 -5.95 -25.05 2.37
CA GLU A 79 -7.18 -24.30 2.60
C GLU A 79 -6.88 -22.79 2.65
N ALA A 80 -7.70 -21.99 1.96
CA ALA A 80 -7.66 -20.54 2.05
C ALA A 80 -8.70 -20.03 3.06
N ARG A 81 -8.24 -19.46 4.19
CA ARG A 81 -9.10 -18.90 5.23
C ARG A 81 -9.16 -17.39 5.11
N ARG A 82 -10.36 -16.83 5.20
CA ARG A 82 -10.59 -15.38 5.15
C ARG A 82 -11.39 -14.89 6.32
N ASP A 83 -11.01 -13.71 6.79
CA ASP A 83 -11.78 -12.97 7.78
C ASP A 83 -11.74 -11.47 7.44
N THR A 84 -12.78 -10.74 7.83
CA THR A 84 -12.83 -9.29 7.67
C THR A 84 -13.51 -8.69 8.88
N GLN A 85 -12.84 -7.77 9.56
CA GLN A 85 -13.34 -7.16 10.78
C GLN A 85 -13.30 -5.64 10.68
N HIS A 86 -14.39 -5.04 11.17
CA HIS A 86 -14.51 -3.60 11.33
C HIS A 86 -14.60 -3.22 12.81
N VAL A 87 -13.77 -2.27 13.23
CA VAL A 87 -13.76 -1.75 14.59
C VAL A 87 -13.83 -0.24 14.61
N VAL A 88 -14.78 0.29 15.38
CA VAL A 88 -14.92 1.73 15.64
C VAL A 88 -14.32 2.07 17.00
N VAL A 89 -13.49 3.10 17.02
CA VAL A 89 -12.80 3.60 18.23
C VAL A 89 -13.81 4.23 19.19
N ARG A 90 -13.98 3.61 20.35
CA ARG A 90 -15.00 3.97 21.34
C ARG A 90 -14.82 5.39 21.88
N GLU A 91 -13.58 5.81 22.11
CA GLU A 91 -13.23 7.13 22.63
C GLU A 91 -13.69 8.27 21.71
N ASN A 92 -13.72 8.01 20.40
CA ASN A 92 -13.94 9.02 19.36
C ASN A 92 -15.30 8.85 18.63
N LEU A 93 -16.27 8.14 19.20
CA LEU A 93 -17.57 7.86 18.55
C LEU A 93 -18.31 9.11 18.05
N LYS A 94 -18.19 10.23 18.78
CA LYS A 94 -18.83 11.51 18.42
C LYS A 94 -18.14 12.24 17.26
N LYS A 95 -16.94 11.80 16.87
CA LYS A 95 -16.18 12.37 15.75
C LYS A 95 -16.57 11.62 14.48
N ARG A 96 -16.97 12.40 13.47
CA ARG A 96 -17.37 11.94 12.14
C ARG A 96 -16.62 12.75 11.10
N ASN A 97 -16.31 12.10 9.98
CA ASN A 97 -15.86 12.78 8.77
C ASN A 97 -17.09 13.31 8.01
N GLY A 98 -16.89 13.93 6.85
CA GLY A 98 -17.98 14.34 5.96
C GLY A 98 -17.75 15.67 5.24
N LYS A 99 -16.74 16.46 5.65
CA LYS A 99 -16.40 17.71 4.95
C LYS A 99 -15.38 17.49 3.84
N TYR A 100 -14.36 16.68 4.11
CA TYR A 100 -13.22 16.43 3.21
C TYR A 100 -13.09 14.95 2.86
N SER A 101 -13.37 14.07 3.81
CA SER A 101 -13.49 12.63 3.59
C SER A 101 -14.95 12.20 3.76
N PRO A 102 -15.51 11.31 2.92
CA PRO A 102 -16.82 10.72 3.16
C PRO A 102 -16.89 10.01 4.52
N ASP A 103 -18.10 9.94 5.10
CA ASP A 103 -18.36 9.17 6.32
C ASP A 103 -19.23 7.96 5.96
N ASN A 104 -18.59 6.81 5.78
CA ASN A 104 -19.26 5.54 5.49
C ASN A 104 -19.05 4.51 6.61
N ARG A 105 -18.74 4.98 7.83
CA ARG A 105 -18.50 4.14 9.02
C ARG A 105 -19.55 3.06 9.25
N ASP A 106 -20.81 3.43 9.03
CA ASP A 106 -21.95 2.58 9.36
C ASP A 106 -22.31 1.62 8.20
N ASN A 107 -21.57 1.64 7.08
CA ASN A 107 -21.81 0.82 5.88
C ASN A 107 -20.84 -0.37 5.76
N PHE A 108 -20.56 -1.07 6.86
CA PHE A 108 -19.70 -2.27 6.82
C PHE A 108 -20.39 -3.43 6.09
N GLY A 109 -19.78 -3.92 5.01
CA GLY A 109 -20.40 -4.87 4.09
C GLY A 109 -20.23 -6.35 4.42
N TYR A 110 -19.40 -6.69 5.42
CA TYR A 110 -18.93 -8.06 5.67
C TYR A 110 -19.26 -8.58 7.07
N GLY A 111 -20.10 -7.88 7.84
CA GLY A 111 -20.47 -8.29 9.18
C GLY A 111 -21.00 -7.13 10.01
N THR A 112 -20.70 -7.14 11.31
CA THR A 112 -21.11 -6.09 12.25
C THR A 112 -19.89 -5.35 12.79
N SER A 113 -19.95 -4.02 12.76
CA SER A 113 -18.93 -3.15 13.36
C SER A 113 -18.90 -3.33 14.87
N VAL A 114 -17.72 -3.62 15.43
CA VAL A 114 -17.53 -3.72 16.88
C VAL A 114 -17.00 -2.39 17.41
N ARG A 115 -17.39 -2.00 18.62
CA ARG A 115 -16.90 -0.78 19.27
C ARG A 115 -15.91 -1.15 20.36
N LEU A 116 -14.65 -0.80 20.17
CA LEU A 116 -13.57 -1.13 21.11
C LEU A 116 -12.83 0.13 21.57
N ALA A 117 -12.32 0.08 22.79
CA ALA A 117 -11.36 1.05 23.28
C ALA A 117 -10.01 0.85 22.59
N GLN A 118 -9.24 1.90 22.32
CA GLN A 118 -7.92 1.80 21.67
C GLN A 118 -7.01 0.70 22.29
N PRO A 119 -6.87 0.53 23.62
CA PRO A 119 -6.05 -0.55 24.18
C PRO A 119 -6.55 -1.96 23.83
N ALA A 120 -7.87 -2.14 23.64
CA ALA A 120 -8.43 -3.40 23.19
C ALA A 120 -8.17 -3.63 21.70
N ILE A 121 -8.24 -2.57 20.88
CA ILE A 121 -7.88 -2.63 19.44
C ILE A 121 -6.43 -3.07 19.30
N TYR A 122 -5.51 -2.44 20.06
CA TYR A 122 -4.10 -2.81 20.09
C TYR A 122 -3.92 -4.30 20.39
N ARG A 123 -4.49 -4.79 21.50
CA ARG A 123 -4.36 -6.21 21.89
C ARG A 123 -4.93 -7.16 20.85
N THR A 124 -6.08 -6.83 20.26
CA THR A 124 -6.70 -7.66 19.21
C THR A 124 -5.82 -7.73 17.96
N LEU A 125 -5.36 -6.58 17.44
CA LEU A 125 -4.50 -6.55 16.27
C LEU A 125 -3.13 -7.18 16.54
N ALA A 126 -2.55 -6.95 17.71
CA ALA A 126 -1.28 -7.55 18.10
C ALA A 126 -1.39 -9.08 18.18
N ALA A 127 -2.46 -9.59 18.80
CA ALA A 127 -2.73 -11.03 18.82
C ALA A 127 -2.96 -11.59 17.42
N LEU A 128 -3.68 -10.89 16.54
CA LEU A 128 -3.87 -11.30 15.16
C LEU A 128 -2.55 -11.38 14.40
N VAL A 129 -1.72 -10.34 14.48
CA VAL A 129 -0.39 -10.28 13.85
C VAL A 129 0.48 -11.43 14.37
N SER A 130 0.54 -11.63 15.69
CA SER A 130 1.32 -12.72 16.30
C SER A 130 0.83 -14.10 15.87
N THR A 131 -0.48 -14.33 15.82
CA THR A 131 -1.05 -15.62 15.38
C THR A 131 -0.71 -15.89 13.93
N LEU A 132 -0.94 -14.91 13.04
CA LEU A 132 -0.69 -15.08 11.60
C LEU A 132 0.80 -15.24 11.28
N SER A 133 1.69 -14.66 12.09
CA SER A 133 3.14 -14.75 11.90
C SER A 133 3.83 -15.84 12.74
N ALA A 134 3.08 -16.64 13.50
CA ALA A 134 3.66 -17.59 14.46
C ALA A 134 4.57 -18.63 13.82
N HIS A 135 4.19 -19.12 12.63
CA HIS A 135 4.89 -20.21 11.93
C HIS A 135 5.08 -19.93 10.42
N GLN A 136 4.87 -18.69 10.00
CA GLN A 136 4.90 -18.31 8.59
C GLN A 136 5.10 -16.80 8.45
N HIS A 137 5.56 -16.36 7.29
CA HIS A 137 5.63 -14.93 7.00
C HIS A 137 4.24 -14.31 6.91
N LEU A 138 4.12 -13.11 7.47
CA LEU A 138 2.93 -12.28 7.37
C LEU A 138 3.22 -11.08 6.46
N PHE A 139 2.42 -10.90 5.42
CA PHE A 139 2.46 -9.72 4.57
C PHE A 139 1.34 -8.77 4.97
N VAL A 140 1.68 -7.65 5.59
CA VAL A 140 0.73 -6.61 5.97
C VAL A 140 0.60 -5.60 4.83
N ILE A 141 -0.59 -5.53 4.24
CA ILE A 141 -0.86 -4.86 2.97
C ILE A 141 -1.62 -3.56 3.21
N PHE A 142 -1.13 -2.49 2.59
CA PHE A 142 -1.75 -1.18 2.62
C PHE A 142 -1.97 -0.64 1.21
N HIS A 143 -2.78 0.40 1.11
CA HIS A 143 -2.88 1.23 -0.08
C HIS A 143 -2.32 2.63 0.21
N ASP A 144 -0.99 2.77 0.14
CA ASP A 144 -0.19 3.85 0.75
C ASP A 144 -0.06 3.74 2.29
N PRO A 145 0.96 3.04 2.82
CA PRO A 145 1.07 2.70 4.25
C PRO A 145 1.36 3.90 5.16
N ARG A 146 1.68 5.08 4.63
CA ARG A 146 2.29 6.16 5.44
C ARG A 146 1.38 6.65 6.56
N ALA A 147 0.08 6.75 6.32
CA ALA A 147 -0.86 7.23 7.34
C ALA A 147 -1.20 6.11 8.33
N ASP A 148 -1.42 4.90 7.83
CA ASP A 148 -1.75 3.75 8.65
C ASP A 148 -0.62 3.34 9.59
N LEU A 149 0.64 3.32 9.13
CA LEU A 149 1.79 3.01 9.98
C LEU A 149 1.91 4.00 11.13
N ARG A 150 1.71 5.31 10.89
CA ARG A 150 1.69 6.30 11.97
C ARG A 150 0.54 6.08 12.95
N ALA A 151 -0.63 5.67 12.46
CA ALA A 151 -1.77 5.36 13.31
C ALA A 151 -1.56 4.08 14.13
N LEU A 152 -0.88 3.08 13.58
CA LEU A 152 -0.46 1.87 14.28
C LEU A 152 0.60 2.19 15.35
N ASP A 153 1.57 3.05 15.03
CA ASP A 153 2.56 3.51 16.01
C ASP A 153 1.86 4.25 17.17
N GLN A 154 0.90 5.13 16.85
CA GLN A 154 0.07 5.80 17.86
C GLN A 154 -0.75 4.81 18.71
N LEU A 155 -1.22 3.71 18.11
CA LEU A 155 -1.96 2.68 18.81
C LEU A 155 -1.08 1.85 19.77
N GLY A 156 0.24 1.81 19.54
CA GLY A 156 1.23 1.16 20.39
C GLY A 156 2.12 0.12 19.69
N PHE A 157 2.08 0.00 18.37
CA PHE A 157 3.04 -0.80 17.62
C PHE A 157 4.39 -0.07 17.50
N ASP A 158 5.49 -0.81 17.32
CA ASP A 158 6.77 -0.25 16.86
C ASP A 158 7.02 -0.74 15.44
N THR A 159 6.27 -0.19 14.47
CA THR A 159 6.29 -0.70 13.10
C THR A 159 7.65 -0.49 12.42
N ALA A 160 8.43 0.51 12.85
CA ALA A 160 9.75 0.79 12.31
C ALA A 160 10.79 -0.27 12.71
N ARG A 161 10.67 -0.82 13.92
CA ARG A 161 11.58 -1.87 14.41
C ARG A 161 11.09 -3.27 14.04
N ASP A 162 9.81 -3.51 14.22
CA ASP A 162 9.28 -4.88 14.23
C ASP A 162 8.87 -5.34 12.81
N TRP A 163 8.62 -4.43 11.87
CA TRP A 163 8.11 -4.77 10.54
C TRP A 163 9.10 -4.43 9.43
N GLN A 164 9.30 -5.39 8.52
CA GLN A 164 10.27 -5.30 7.44
C GLN A 164 9.66 -4.59 6.22
N THR A 165 10.37 -3.59 5.68
CA THR A 165 9.89 -2.83 4.50
C THR A 165 10.64 -3.16 3.21
N ASP A 166 11.77 -3.86 3.30
CA ASP A 166 12.65 -4.13 2.16
C ASP A 166 12.51 -5.57 1.68
N LEU A 167 11.56 -5.82 0.77
CA LEU A 167 11.25 -7.16 0.24
C LEU A 167 12.44 -7.86 -0.44
N ARG A 168 13.53 -7.16 -0.76
CA ARG A 168 14.79 -7.80 -1.21
C ARG A 168 15.38 -8.73 -0.16
N GLN A 169 15.07 -8.51 1.11
CA GLN A 169 15.54 -9.31 2.23
C GLN A 169 14.67 -10.55 2.45
N LEU A 170 13.54 -10.69 1.75
CA LEU A 170 12.63 -11.84 1.92
C LEU A 170 13.34 -13.17 1.63
N GLY A 171 14.17 -13.23 0.59
CA GLY A 171 14.90 -14.46 0.25
C GLY A 171 15.94 -14.87 1.30
N ALA A 172 16.56 -13.91 1.99
CA ALA A 172 17.47 -14.20 3.10
C ALA A 172 16.72 -14.60 4.39
N ALA A 173 15.46 -14.18 4.52
CA ALA A 173 14.57 -14.51 5.62
C ALA A 173 13.77 -15.82 5.40
N ALA A 174 13.94 -16.48 4.26
CA ALA A 174 13.27 -17.71 3.88
C ALA A 174 14.15 -18.97 4.10
N ASP A 175 15.25 -18.85 4.84
CA ASP A 175 16.07 -20.00 5.24
C ASP A 175 15.34 -20.78 6.34
N ASP A 176 15.19 -22.10 6.20
CA ASP A 176 14.34 -22.96 7.05
C ASP A 176 14.68 -22.83 8.55
N SER A 177 15.95 -22.55 8.86
CA SER A 177 16.41 -22.31 10.24
C SER A 177 15.81 -21.06 10.91
N THR A 178 15.30 -20.10 10.12
CA THR A 178 14.73 -18.84 10.62
C THR A 178 13.23 -18.92 10.90
N LEU A 179 12.53 -19.92 10.38
CA LEU A 179 11.10 -20.13 10.62
C LEU A 179 10.81 -20.79 11.97
N GLU A 180 11.81 -21.46 12.59
CA GLU A 180 11.71 -21.96 13.97
C GLU A 180 11.54 -20.83 15.01
N GLU A 181 11.99 -19.61 14.70
CA GLU A 181 11.81 -18.40 15.52
C GLU A 181 10.49 -17.64 15.21
N GLY A 182 9.68 -18.16 14.30
CA GLY A 182 8.48 -17.50 13.78
C GLY A 182 8.76 -16.58 12.58
N GLY A 183 7.74 -16.40 11.75
CA GLY A 183 7.89 -15.65 10.51
C GLY A 183 7.98 -14.14 10.71
N LYS A 184 8.73 -13.48 9.83
CA LYS A 184 8.80 -12.01 9.78
C LYS A 184 7.51 -11.37 9.24
N VAL A 185 7.24 -10.15 9.70
CA VAL A 185 6.15 -9.29 9.23
C VAL A 185 6.68 -8.34 8.16
N TRP A 186 6.05 -8.31 6.99
CA TRP A 186 6.48 -7.53 5.83
C TRP A 186 5.44 -6.49 5.45
N VAL A 187 5.85 -5.23 5.31
CA VAL A 187 4.99 -4.16 4.82
C VAL A 187 4.92 -4.22 3.29
N VAL A 188 3.69 -4.22 2.76
CA VAL A 188 3.39 -4.25 1.33
C VAL A 188 2.55 -3.04 0.97
N ASP A 189 2.95 -2.30 -0.07
CA ASP A 189 2.22 -1.14 -0.58
C ASP A 189 1.62 -1.44 -1.96
N THR A 190 0.30 -1.59 -2.03
CA THR A 190 -0.40 -1.85 -3.29
C THR A 190 -0.27 -0.72 -4.31
N GLN A 191 0.04 0.53 -3.92
CA GLN A 191 0.32 1.61 -4.88
C GLN A 191 1.61 1.33 -5.68
N ARG A 192 2.63 0.78 -5.01
CA ARG A 192 3.89 0.38 -5.65
C ARG A 192 3.69 -0.83 -6.55
N LEU A 193 2.95 -1.83 -6.07
CA LEU A 193 2.62 -3.02 -6.87
C LEU A 193 1.78 -2.65 -8.10
N PHE A 194 0.81 -1.77 -7.94
CA PHE A 194 -0.04 -1.31 -9.03
C PHE A 194 0.77 -0.49 -10.05
N SER A 195 1.70 0.36 -9.59
CA SER A 195 2.62 1.07 -10.47
C SER A 195 3.51 0.14 -11.29
N ALA A 196 4.06 -0.90 -10.66
CA ALA A 196 4.80 -1.94 -11.36
C ALA A 196 3.94 -2.65 -12.39
N TRP A 197 2.71 -3.03 -12.00
CA TRP A 197 1.77 -3.71 -12.87
C TRP A 197 1.43 -2.87 -14.11
N LEU A 198 1.13 -1.58 -13.94
CA LEU A 198 0.93 -0.62 -15.04
C LEU A 198 2.19 -0.29 -15.85
N ASN A 199 3.37 -0.71 -15.36
CA ASN A 199 4.68 -0.30 -15.84
C ASN A 199 4.84 1.23 -15.89
N ARG A 200 4.30 1.92 -14.88
CA ARG A 200 4.25 3.38 -14.80
C ARG A 200 4.25 3.83 -13.36
N ARG A 201 4.95 4.92 -13.06
CA ARG A 201 4.85 5.55 -11.74
C ARG A 201 3.47 6.15 -11.56
N SER A 202 2.70 5.64 -10.61
CA SER A 202 1.34 6.10 -10.36
C SER A 202 1.04 6.14 -8.86
N GLN A 203 0.25 7.13 -8.46
CA GLN A 203 -0.48 7.12 -7.20
C GLN A 203 -1.92 7.42 -7.58
N ILE A 204 -2.80 6.48 -7.27
CA ILE A 204 -4.21 6.53 -7.63
C ILE A 204 -5.04 6.14 -6.41
N GLY A 205 -6.29 6.59 -6.32
CA GLY A 205 -7.16 6.13 -5.24
C GLY A 205 -7.54 4.65 -5.41
N LEU A 206 -7.85 4.00 -4.29
CA LEU A 206 -8.22 2.59 -4.23
C LEU A 206 -9.35 2.25 -5.21
N GLU A 207 -10.40 3.08 -5.26
CA GLU A 207 -11.53 2.90 -6.19
C GLU A 207 -11.07 2.81 -7.66
N LYS A 208 -10.23 3.74 -8.10
CA LYS A 208 -9.70 3.73 -9.48
C LYS A 208 -8.82 2.50 -9.73
N ALA A 209 -8.00 2.11 -8.75
CA ALA A 209 -7.14 0.94 -8.84
C ALA A 209 -7.96 -0.35 -9.00
N CYS A 210 -8.95 -0.53 -8.12
CA CYS A 210 -9.90 -1.64 -8.15
C CYS A 210 -10.66 -1.69 -9.48
N ALA A 211 -11.17 -0.56 -9.97
CA ALA A 211 -11.87 -0.49 -11.24
C ALA A 211 -11.00 -0.97 -12.42
N GLU A 212 -9.74 -0.53 -12.49
CA GLU A 212 -8.79 -0.91 -13.54
C GLU A 212 -8.54 -2.43 -13.57
N VAL A 213 -8.41 -3.06 -12.40
CA VAL A 213 -8.18 -4.52 -12.31
C VAL A 213 -9.47 -5.35 -12.22
N LYS A 214 -10.64 -4.70 -12.33
CA LYS A 214 -11.97 -5.32 -12.24
C LYS A 214 -12.23 -6.00 -10.89
N VAL A 215 -11.85 -5.34 -9.79
CA VAL A 215 -12.35 -5.62 -8.44
C VAL A 215 -13.64 -4.82 -8.26
N PRO A 216 -14.78 -5.47 -7.98
CA PRO A 216 -16.02 -4.75 -7.74
C PRO A 216 -15.95 -4.03 -6.39
N THR A 217 -16.21 -2.72 -6.42
CA THR A 217 -16.40 -1.89 -5.23
C THR A 217 -17.83 -1.35 -5.20
N LYS A 218 -18.31 -0.98 -4.03
CA LYS A 218 -19.55 -0.22 -3.86
C LYS A 218 -19.19 1.16 -3.34
N ARG A 219 -19.75 2.22 -3.92
CA ARG A 219 -19.38 3.59 -3.57
C ARG A 219 -19.74 3.93 -2.13
N GLU A 220 -20.87 3.41 -1.67
CA GLU A 220 -21.36 3.52 -0.30
C GLU A 220 -20.53 2.73 0.72
N HIS A 221 -19.63 1.84 0.25
CA HIS A 221 -18.73 1.05 1.10
C HIS A 221 -17.32 1.65 1.21
N LEU A 222 -16.86 2.48 0.25
CA LEU A 222 -15.56 3.15 0.32
C LEU A 222 -15.52 4.13 1.51
N HIS A 223 -14.36 4.36 2.13
CA HIS A 223 -14.23 5.15 3.37
C HIS A 223 -14.92 4.52 4.59
N ASN A 224 -15.13 3.20 4.53
CA ASN A 224 -15.28 2.35 5.70
C ASN A 224 -14.00 1.52 5.78
N ALA A 225 -13.27 1.64 6.88
CA ALA A 225 -11.93 1.09 6.97
C ALA A 225 -11.88 -0.42 6.63
N ALA A 226 -12.87 -1.21 7.07
CA ALA A 226 -12.85 -2.66 6.82
C ALA A 226 -13.20 -3.04 5.39
N ASN A 227 -14.11 -2.29 4.77
CA ASN A 227 -14.39 -2.47 3.35
C ASN A 227 -13.16 -2.08 2.51
N ASP A 228 -12.46 -1.01 2.85
CA ASP A 228 -11.26 -0.56 2.14
C ASP A 228 -10.10 -1.53 2.32
N ALA A 229 -9.91 -2.10 3.52
CA ALA A 229 -9.00 -3.23 3.72
C ALA A 229 -9.39 -4.42 2.83
N HIS A 230 -10.65 -4.83 2.83
CA HIS A 230 -11.14 -5.92 1.98
C HIS A 230 -10.91 -5.67 0.48
N TYR A 231 -11.19 -4.47 0.00
CA TYR A 231 -10.93 -4.09 -1.40
C TYR A 231 -9.44 -4.03 -1.71
N THR A 232 -8.62 -3.59 -0.76
CA THR A 232 -7.15 -3.58 -0.86
C THR A 232 -6.60 -5.01 -0.98
N LEU A 233 -7.10 -5.97 -0.21
CA LEU A 233 -6.71 -7.38 -0.33
C LEU A 233 -7.13 -7.96 -1.68
N ASN A 234 -8.36 -7.70 -2.13
CA ASN A 234 -8.82 -8.15 -3.43
C ASN A 234 -8.01 -7.53 -4.59
N LEU A 235 -7.63 -6.25 -4.48
CA LEU A 235 -6.74 -5.58 -5.42
C LEU A 235 -5.38 -6.30 -5.45
N PHE A 236 -4.79 -6.53 -4.28
CA PHE A 236 -3.53 -7.26 -4.15
C PHE A 236 -3.59 -8.62 -4.87
N GLU A 237 -4.61 -9.44 -4.61
CA GLU A 237 -4.77 -10.74 -5.27
C GLU A 237 -4.92 -10.64 -6.79
N ARG A 238 -5.63 -9.62 -7.29
CA ARG A 238 -5.71 -9.39 -8.74
C ARG A 238 -4.34 -9.08 -9.33
N LEU A 239 -3.48 -8.34 -8.61
CA LEU A 239 -2.12 -8.05 -9.05
C LEU A 239 -1.21 -9.30 -9.02
N MET A 240 -1.48 -10.24 -8.12
CA MET A 240 -0.74 -11.51 -8.04
C MET A 240 -0.98 -12.43 -9.25
N ASN A 241 -2.09 -12.25 -9.97
CA ASN A 241 -2.38 -13.03 -11.16
C ASN A 241 -1.56 -12.54 -12.38
N ARG A 242 -0.49 -13.27 -12.73
CA ARG A 242 0.38 -12.98 -13.88
C ARG A 242 -0.33 -12.96 -15.24
N LYS A 243 -1.46 -13.66 -15.38
CA LYS A 243 -2.25 -13.65 -16.63
C LYS A 243 -2.97 -12.31 -16.84
N ARG A 244 -3.05 -11.47 -15.81
CA ARG A 244 -3.62 -10.12 -15.90
C ARG A 244 -2.54 -9.13 -16.26
N THR A 245 -2.72 -8.49 -17.40
CA THR A 245 -1.90 -7.39 -17.87
C THR A 245 -2.75 -6.12 -17.98
N PRO A 246 -2.13 -4.93 -17.83
CA PRO A 246 -2.83 -3.68 -18.08
C PRO A 246 -3.37 -3.62 -19.50
N VAL A 247 -4.51 -2.97 -19.67
CA VAL A 247 -5.00 -2.61 -21.00
C VAL A 247 -4.26 -1.34 -21.43
N PRO A 248 -3.45 -1.36 -22.52
CA PRO A 248 -2.58 -0.23 -22.88
C PRO A 248 -3.29 1.12 -23.13
N HIS A 249 -4.58 1.08 -23.43
CA HIS A 249 -5.40 2.24 -23.73
C HIS A 249 -6.66 2.33 -22.86
N SER A 250 -6.58 1.84 -21.61
CA SER A 250 -7.68 2.09 -20.67
C SER A 250 -7.83 3.59 -20.39
N PRO A 251 -9.04 4.07 -20.03
CA PRO A 251 -9.24 5.46 -19.68
C PRO A 251 -8.26 5.97 -18.60
N LEU A 252 -7.94 5.11 -17.61
CA LEU A 252 -6.98 5.45 -16.56
C LEU A 252 -5.56 5.60 -17.11
N VAL A 253 -5.09 4.68 -17.98
CA VAL A 253 -3.75 4.78 -18.57
C VAL A 253 -3.63 6.05 -19.41
N LEU A 254 -4.66 6.38 -20.20
CA LEU A 254 -4.69 7.62 -20.98
C LEU A 254 -4.68 8.87 -20.10
N GLU A 255 -5.43 8.87 -18.99
CA GLU A 255 -5.41 9.94 -17.98
C GLU A 255 -4.00 10.12 -17.38
N LEU A 256 -3.36 9.02 -16.98
CA LEU A 256 -2.02 9.02 -16.39
C LEU A 256 -0.96 9.52 -17.38
N ASP A 257 -1.05 9.11 -18.65
CA ASP A 257 -0.15 9.57 -19.71
C ASP A 257 -0.29 11.06 -19.99
N ALA A 258 -1.53 11.56 -20.04
CA ALA A 258 -1.79 12.98 -20.18
C ALA A 258 -1.22 13.77 -18.99
N ARG A 259 -1.41 13.27 -17.76
CA ARG A 259 -0.86 13.88 -16.54
C ARG A 259 0.67 13.91 -16.56
N ALA A 260 1.31 12.81 -16.95
CA ALA A 260 2.77 12.71 -17.02
C ALA A 260 3.35 13.71 -18.06
N LYS A 261 2.73 13.80 -19.24
CA LYS A 261 3.11 14.79 -20.27
C LYS A 261 2.98 16.23 -19.76
N ALA A 262 1.86 16.56 -19.12
CA ALA A 262 1.62 17.89 -18.56
C ALA A 262 2.63 18.23 -17.44
N GLU A 263 2.97 17.27 -16.58
CA GLU A 263 3.98 17.46 -15.53
C GLU A 263 5.38 17.67 -16.11
N ALA A 264 5.77 16.89 -17.13
CA ALA A 264 7.05 17.04 -17.81
C ALA A 264 7.17 18.42 -18.47
N GLU A 265 6.11 18.90 -19.13
CA GLU A 265 6.08 20.24 -19.72
C GLU A 265 6.19 21.33 -18.65
N ARG A 266 5.47 21.20 -17.54
CA ARG A 266 5.56 22.13 -16.40
C ARG A 266 6.97 22.17 -15.83
N LYS A 267 7.62 21.03 -15.61
CA LYS A 267 9.01 20.95 -15.14
C LYS A 267 9.98 21.60 -16.11
N ARG A 268 9.81 21.37 -17.42
CA ARG A 268 10.62 22.01 -18.46
C ARG A 268 10.47 23.54 -18.43
N LYS A 269 9.24 24.05 -18.33
CA LYS A 269 8.97 25.49 -18.21
C LYS A 269 9.61 26.08 -16.94
N GLN A 270 9.48 25.40 -15.80
CA GLN A 270 10.09 25.84 -14.54
C GLN A 270 11.62 25.84 -14.58
N ALA A 271 12.24 24.85 -15.23
CA ALA A 271 13.68 24.80 -15.43
C ALA A 271 14.17 26.00 -16.25
N ILE A 272 13.52 26.29 -17.39
CA ILE A 272 13.85 27.44 -18.23
C ILE A 272 13.76 28.77 -17.44
N VAL A 273 12.70 28.95 -16.65
CA VAL A 273 12.55 30.15 -15.81
C VAL A 273 13.66 30.24 -14.75
N LYS A 274 14.01 29.11 -14.13
CA LYS A 274 15.08 29.04 -13.13
C LYS A 274 16.45 29.36 -13.73
N ASP A 275 16.73 28.85 -14.92
CA ASP A 275 18.01 29.06 -15.59
C ASP A 275 18.15 30.51 -16.07
N LYS A 276 17.06 31.12 -16.57
CA LYS A 276 17.03 32.57 -16.88
C LYS A 276 17.33 33.42 -15.64
N ARG A 277 16.66 33.17 -14.52
CA ARG A 277 16.91 33.88 -13.25
C ARG A 277 18.35 33.70 -12.77
N ALA A 278 18.92 32.50 -12.90
CA ALA A 278 20.30 32.23 -12.51
C ALA A 278 21.31 32.96 -13.42
N ALA A 279 21.01 33.10 -14.72
CA ALA A 279 21.83 33.88 -15.64
C ALA A 279 21.79 35.38 -15.32
N GLU A 280 20.60 35.94 -15.12
CA GLU A 280 20.41 37.36 -14.73
C GLU A 280 21.15 37.69 -13.41
N GLN A 281 21.07 36.80 -12.42
CA GLN A 281 21.80 36.97 -11.15
C GLN A 281 23.32 36.96 -11.32
N LYS A 282 23.85 36.10 -12.21
CA LYS A 282 25.29 36.07 -12.52
C LYS A 282 25.74 37.33 -13.24
N GLU A 283 24.94 37.83 -14.19
CA GLU A 283 25.23 39.06 -14.93
C GLU A 283 25.24 40.27 -13.99
N GLN A 284 24.24 40.39 -13.09
CA GLN A 284 24.19 41.44 -12.08
C GLN A 284 25.35 41.38 -11.07
N GLN A 285 25.84 40.18 -10.74
CA GLN A 285 27.03 40.02 -9.88
C GLN A 285 28.33 40.40 -10.60
N ALA A 286 28.42 40.16 -11.91
CA ALA A 286 29.56 40.55 -12.72
C ALA A 286 29.64 42.07 -12.90
N LEU A 287 28.49 42.75 -13.06
CA LEU A 287 28.40 44.22 -13.17
C LEU A 287 28.69 44.98 -11.87
N LYS A 288 28.71 44.29 -10.72
CA LYS A 288 29.00 44.86 -9.39
C LYS A 288 30.47 44.70 -8.96
N ARG A 289 31.32 44.11 -9.80
CA ARG A 289 32.77 43.95 -9.59
C ARG A 289 33.53 44.85 -10.54
#